data_AF-L0D9R0-F1
#
_entry.id   AF-L0D9R0-F1
#
_cell.length_a   1.000
_cell.length_b   1.000
_cell.length_c   1.000
_cell.angle_alpha   90.00
_cell.angle_beta   90.00
_cell.angle_gamma   90.00
#
_symmetry.space_group_name_H-M   'P 1'
#
loop_
_entity.id
_entity.type
_entity.pdbx_description
1 polymer ?
#
loop_
_entity_poly.entity_id
_entity_poly.type
_entity_poly.pdbx_seq_one_letter_code
_entity_poly.pdbx_strand_id
1 'polypeptide(L)'
;MKPQNRYLSRMVGGMLLFIGLSGTAQAGLIFGNGPLGDFTGSLVVANQTSTTATLTITLTNTSPVANGGYLTAFVLNNPGNMITGISLTSAPANFTLLGTPPFQDGINGAPNGQFDFGVSTGNGFEGGGSPSKGLAVGATGIFTFSLTGTNLSTLSPADFASALSGGTGIGQGPEFFVARFRGFNNNGSDKVPGTLSTVPEPSSLVSCGIAGVIGLSFAWCRRKKLATA
;
A
#
# COMPACT_ATOMS: atom_id res chain seq x y z
N MET A 1 11.51 54.33 45.99
CA MET A 1 10.54 54.38 44.87
C MET A 1 11.28 54.58 43.55
N LYS A 2 11.39 53.52 42.74
CA LYS A 2 11.67 53.53 41.29
C LYS A 2 11.27 52.13 40.76
N PRO A 3 10.51 52.02 39.65
CA PRO A 3 9.87 50.77 39.24
C PRO A 3 10.85 49.89 38.45
N GLN A 4 10.80 48.56 38.63
CA GLN A 4 11.48 47.62 37.74
C GLN A 4 10.49 46.92 36.81
N ASN A 5 10.90 46.91 35.55
CA ASN A 5 10.14 46.60 34.34
C ASN A 5 9.69 45.15 34.25
N ARG A 6 8.45 44.97 33.78
CA ARG A 6 7.90 43.70 33.29
C ARG A 6 8.53 43.35 31.94
N TYR A 7 9.25 42.24 31.88
CA TYR A 7 9.67 41.65 30.60
C TYR A 7 8.53 40.79 30.03
N LEU A 8 7.81 41.36 29.06
CA LEU A 8 6.96 40.62 28.14
C LEU A 8 7.88 39.84 27.17
N SER A 9 7.98 38.53 27.32
CA SER A 9 8.64 37.67 26.33
C SER A 9 7.64 37.32 25.24
N ARG A 10 7.71 38.02 24.11
CA ARG A 10 6.97 37.69 22.89
C ARG A 10 7.72 36.56 22.17
N MET A 11 7.24 35.33 22.29
CA MET A 11 7.69 34.25 21.39
C MET A 11 7.15 34.54 19.98
N VAL A 12 8.08 34.93 19.10
CA VAL A 12 7.86 35.07 17.66
C VAL A 12 7.79 33.67 17.04
N GLY A 13 6.70 33.40 16.33
CA GLY A 13 6.48 32.15 15.62
C GLY A 13 7.37 32.01 14.38
N GLY A 14 8.00 30.85 14.25
CA GLY A 14 8.53 30.34 12.98
C GLY A 14 7.56 29.31 12.43
N MET A 15 6.68 29.72 11.52
CA MET A 15 5.85 28.80 10.75
C MET A 15 6.72 28.25 9.61
N LEU A 16 7.20 27.00 9.77
CA LEU A 16 7.87 26.26 8.71
C LEU A 16 6.85 25.98 7.58
N LEU A 17 7.03 26.65 6.45
CA LEU A 17 6.28 26.38 5.22
C LEU A 17 6.87 25.11 4.58
N PHE A 18 6.26 23.95 4.86
CA PHE A 18 6.50 22.74 4.08
C PHE A 18 5.88 22.93 2.68
N ILE A 19 6.72 23.17 1.68
CA ILE A 19 6.33 23.03 0.27
C ILE A 19 6.18 21.52 0.04
N GLY A 20 4.98 20.99 0.30
CA GLY A 20 4.64 19.62 -0.01
C GLY A 20 4.67 19.44 -1.53
N LEU A 21 5.54 18.57 -2.03
CA LEU A 21 5.42 18.03 -3.38
C LEU A 21 4.07 17.32 -3.45
N SER A 22 3.11 17.93 -4.15
CA SER A 22 1.78 17.39 -4.39
C SER A 22 1.88 16.27 -5.43
N GLY A 23 2.26 15.08 -4.96
CA GLY A 23 2.14 13.85 -5.72
C GLY A 23 0.69 13.39 -5.81
N THR A 24 0.31 12.76 -6.92
CA THR A 24 -0.90 11.94 -6.95
C THR A 24 -0.64 10.70 -6.13
N ALA A 25 -1.44 10.50 -5.08
CA ALA A 25 -1.50 9.22 -4.38
C ALA A 25 -2.67 8.43 -4.97
N GLN A 26 -2.41 7.18 -5.34
CA GLN A 26 -3.43 6.26 -5.83
C GLN A 26 -3.46 5.02 -4.95
N ALA A 27 -4.66 4.51 -4.66
CA ALA A 27 -4.84 3.38 -3.74
C ALA A 27 -5.65 2.23 -4.37
N GLY A 28 -5.21 1.01 -4.17
CA GLY A 28 -5.97 -0.21 -4.45
C GLY A 28 -6.10 -1.06 -3.19
N LEU A 29 -7.21 -1.77 -3.04
CA LEU A 29 -7.40 -2.76 -1.99
C LEU A 29 -6.87 -4.10 -2.48
N ILE A 30 -6.08 -4.78 -1.64
CA ILE A 30 -5.59 -6.13 -1.91
C ILE A 30 -6.16 -7.09 -0.89
N PHE A 31 -6.55 -8.29 -1.33
CA PHE A 31 -7.02 -9.34 -0.44
C PHE A 31 -6.74 -10.71 -1.06
N GLY A 32 -6.63 -11.72 -0.22
CA GLY A 32 -6.42 -13.10 -0.64
C GLY A 32 -7.05 -14.03 0.37
N ASN A 33 -7.68 -15.09 -0.13
CA ASN A 33 -8.34 -16.10 0.69
C ASN A 33 -7.75 -17.47 0.34
N GLY A 34 -7.14 -18.12 1.33
CA GLY A 34 -6.43 -19.38 1.17
C GLY A 34 -7.09 -20.51 1.96
N PRO A 35 -6.65 -21.76 1.76
CA PRO A 35 -7.12 -22.88 2.57
C PRO A 35 -6.83 -22.76 4.07
N LEU A 36 -5.72 -22.08 4.43
CA LEU A 36 -5.32 -21.88 5.82
C LEU A 36 -5.13 -20.41 6.18
N GLY A 37 -4.57 -19.61 5.27
CA GLY A 37 -4.21 -18.21 5.49
C GLY A 37 -5.09 -17.26 4.70
N ASP A 38 -5.49 -16.15 5.33
CA ASP A 38 -6.22 -15.06 4.68
C ASP A 38 -5.57 -13.71 5.00
N PHE A 39 -5.68 -12.77 4.06
CA PHE A 39 -5.30 -11.37 4.31
C PHE A 39 -6.21 -10.38 3.60
N THR A 40 -6.23 -9.17 4.16
CA THR A 40 -6.75 -7.96 3.52
C THR A 40 -5.74 -6.85 3.68
N GLY A 41 -5.78 -5.86 2.79
CA GLY A 41 -4.79 -4.80 2.78
C GLY A 41 -5.05 -3.71 1.76
N SER A 42 -4.06 -2.85 1.62
CA SER A 42 -4.03 -1.81 0.61
C SER A 42 -2.65 -1.68 0.00
N LEU A 43 -2.62 -1.25 -1.25
CA LEU A 43 -1.44 -0.87 -2.00
C LEU A 43 -1.61 0.58 -2.42
N VAL A 44 -0.73 1.45 -1.93
CA VAL A 44 -0.76 2.89 -2.21
C VAL A 44 0.53 3.28 -2.91
N VAL A 45 0.41 3.94 -4.06
CA VAL A 45 1.55 4.53 -4.78
C VAL A 45 1.45 6.04 -4.64
N ALA A 46 2.51 6.66 -4.12
CA ALA A 46 2.67 8.11 -4.07
C ALA A 46 3.80 8.51 -5.03
N ASN A 47 3.42 9.02 -6.21
CA ASN A 47 4.38 9.46 -7.21
C ASN A 47 5.01 10.79 -6.75
N GLN A 48 6.33 10.91 -6.78
CA GLN A 48 7.01 12.14 -6.36
C GLN A 48 7.60 12.87 -7.56
N THR A 49 8.33 12.14 -8.40
CA THR A 49 8.92 12.65 -9.65
C THR A 49 8.81 11.59 -10.76
N SER A 50 9.32 11.89 -11.96
CA SER A 50 9.42 10.88 -13.02
C SER A 50 10.39 9.74 -12.71
N THR A 51 11.26 9.88 -11.70
CA THR A 51 12.28 8.90 -11.33
C THR A 51 12.18 8.38 -9.90
N THR A 52 11.25 8.93 -9.09
CA THR A 52 11.07 8.54 -7.69
C THR A 52 9.60 8.40 -7.32
N ALA A 53 9.29 7.35 -6.56
CA ALA A 53 7.96 7.12 -5.99
C ALA A 53 8.07 6.41 -4.64
N THR A 54 7.01 6.46 -3.84
CA THR A 54 6.86 5.65 -2.64
C THR A 54 5.74 4.66 -2.84
N LEU A 55 6.01 3.39 -2.51
CA LEU A 55 5.01 2.34 -2.46
C LEU A 55 4.77 1.98 -1.00
N THR A 56 3.53 2.05 -0.57
CA THR A 56 3.12 1.63 0.77
C THR A 56 2.13 0.47 0.65
N ILE A 57 2.48 -0.66 1.26
CA ILE A 57 1.62 -1.83 1.36
C ILE A 57 1.21 -2.01 2.80
N THR A 58 -0.09 -2.05 3.07
CA THR A 58 -0.64 -2.40 4.38
C THR A 58 -1.27 -3.78 4.29
N LEU A 59 -0.94 -4.68 5.21
CA LEU A 59 -1.51 -6.02 5.25
C LEU A 59 -1.97 -6.35 6.66
N THR A 60 -3.17 -6.91 6.76
CA THR A 60 -3.73 -7.51 7.96
C THR A 60 -3.87 -9.00 7.73
N ASN A 61 -3.32 -9.81 8.64
CA ASN A 61 -3.57 -11.25 8.66
C ASN A 61 -4.99 -11.49 9.18
N THR A 62 -5.90 -11.92 8.30
CA THR A 62 -7.31 -12.17 8.61
C THR A 62 -7.66 -13.65 8.70
N SER A 63 -6.65 -14.52 8.76
CA SER A 63 -6.83 -15.97 8.85
C SER A 63 -7.72 -16.34 10.05
N PRO A 64 -8.47 -17.46 10.01
CA PRO A 64 -9.21 -17.93 11.16
C PRO A 64 -8.31 -18.12 12.39
N VAL A 65 -8.70 -17.54 13.53
CA VAL A 65 -7.91 -17.63 14.78
C VAL A 65 -7.63 -19.09 15.18
N ALA A 66 -8.54 -20.01 14.87
CA ALA A 66 -8.38 -21.44 15.11
C ALA A 66 -7.20 -22.08 14.35
N ASN A 67 -6.82 -21.52 13.20
CA ASN A 67 -5.69 -22.00 12.41
C ASN A 67 -4.35 -21.55 13.03
N GLY A 68 -4.34 -20.43 13.76
CA GLY A 68 -3.12 -19.79 14.25
C GLY A 68 -2.27 -19.22 13.10
N GLY A 69 -0.95 -19.26 13.25
CA GLY A 69 -0.01 -18.87 12.21
C GLY A 69 0.24 -17.37 12.04
N TYR A 70 1.17 -17.09 11.13
CA TYR A 70 1.70 -15.76 10.86
C TYR A 70 1.79 -15.52 9.36
N LEU A 71 1.50 -14.29 8.91
CA LEU A 71 1.94 -13.80 7.60
C LEU A 71 3.44 -13.49 7.74
N THR A 72 4.27 -14.21 6.99
CA THR A 72 5.74 -14.18 7.15
C THR A 72 6.47 -13.57 5.98
N ALA A 73 5.83 -13.51 4.81
CA ALA A 73 6.42 -12.90 3.62
C ALA A 73 5.35 -12.47 2.63
N PHE A 74 5.70 -11.58 1.72
CA PHE A 74 4.96 -11.39 0.47
C PHE A 74 5.91 -11.02 -0.65
N VAL A 75 5.48 -11.25 -1.90
CA VAL A 75 6.21 -10.93 -3.12
C VAL A 75 5.29 -10.31 -4.16
N LEU A 76 5.87 -9.49 -5.04
CA LEU A 76 5.20 -8.82 -6.14
C LEU A 76 6.18 -8.46 -7.27
N ASN A 77 5.64 -8.05 -8.41
CA ASN A 77 6.42 -7.73 -9.61
C ASN A 77 6.60 -6.23 -9.83
N ASN A 78 7.63 -5.90 -10.60
CA ASN A 78 8.12 -4.62 -11.04
C ASN A 78 7.44 -4.26 -12.38
N PRO A 79 6.48 -3.32 -12.39
CA PRO A 79 5.70 -3.05 -13.58
C PRO A 79 6.55 -2.57 -14.74
N GLY A 80 6.54 -3.32 -15.85
CA GLY A 80 7.29 -2.98 -17.06
C GLY A 80 8.79 -2.79 -16.85
N ASN A 81 9.37 -3.39 -15.80
CA ASN A 81 10.76 -3.18 -15.39
C ASN A 81 11.12 -1.70 -15.16
N MET A 82 10.15 -0.87 -14.81
CA MET A 82 10.33 0.58 -14.63
C MET A 82 11.17 0.93 -13.40
N ILE A 83 11.17 0.06 -12.38
CA ILE A 83 11.86 0.28 -11.11
C ILE A 83 13.25 -0.37 -11.19
N THR A 84 14.30 0.39 -10.91
CA THR A 84 15.69 -0.09 -10.92
C THR A 84 16.33 -0.08 -9.54
N GLY A 85 15.73 0.65 -8.59
CA GLY A 85 16.13 0.68 -7.19
C GLY A 85 14.92 0.55 -6.27
N ILE A 86 15.04 -0.33 -5.26
CA ILE A 86 14.04 -0.52 -4.21
C ILE A 86 14.78 -0.53 -2.87
N SER A 87 14.30 0.27 -1.92
CA SER A 87 14.73 0.17 -0.53
C SER A 87 13.52 0.08 0.39
N LEU A 88 13.58 -0.82 1.36
CA LEU A 88 12.57 -0.93 2.42
C LEU A 88 12.87 0.12 3.48
N THR A 89 12.07 1.19 3.52
CA THR A 89 12.29 2.32 4.43
C THR A 89 11.63 2.10 5.78
N SER A 90 10.55 1.32 5.84
CA SER A 90 9.88 0.95 7.08
C SER A 90 9.15 -0.39 6.92
N ALA A 91 9.17 -1.21 7.97
CA ALA A 91 8.43 -2.45 8.07
C ALA A 91 8.23 -2.84 9.55
N PRO A 92 7.28 -3.73 9.86
CA PRO A 92 7.21 -4.38 11.16
C PRO A 92 8.52 -5.12 11.48
N ALA A 93 8.79 -5.31 12.77
CA ALA A 93 10.01 -5.95 13.22
C ALA A 93 10.23 -7.32 12.56
N ASN A 94 11.49 -7.63 12.28
CA ASN A 94 11.98 -8.87 11.66
C ASN A 94 11.69 -9.03 10.17
N PHE A 95 10.98 -8.12 9.49
CA PHE A 95 10.87 -8.16 8.04
C PHE A 95 12.06 -7.46 7.37
N THR A 96 12.58 -8.09 6.33
CA THR A 96 13.65 -7.55 5.48
C THR A 96 13.24 -7.60 4.02
N LEU A 97 13.79 -6.67 3.23
CA LEU A 97 13.61 -6.63 1.78
C LEU A 97 14.08 -7.95 1.15
N LEU A 98 13.29 -8.45 0.20
CA LEU A 98 13.69 -9.49 -0.74
C LEU A 98 13.87 -8.88 -2.13
N GLY A 99 14.71 -9.53 -2.93
CA GLY A 99 15.05 -9.09 -4.28
C GLY A 99 16.34 -8.26 -4.28
N THR A 100 17.04 -8.29 -5.40
CA THR A 100 18.27 -7.53 -5.63
C THR A 100 18.19 -6.88 -7.01
N PRO A 101 18.85 -5.74 -7.24
CA PRO A 101 18.95 -5.15 -8.57
C PRO A 101 19.37 -6.21 -9.61
N PRO A 102 18.73 -6.23 -10.80
CA PRO A 102 17.79 -5.22 -11.31
C PRO A 102 16.32 -5.42 -10.90
N PHE A 103 16.01 -6.29 -9.93
CA PHE A 103 14.66 -6.67 -9.51
C PHE A 103 13.83 -7.23 -10.67
N GLN A 104 14.32 -8.36 -11.21
CA GLN A 104 13.73 -9.07 -12.34
C GLN A 104 13.79 -10.58 -12.08
N ASP A 105 12.63 -11.20 -11.89
CA ASP A 105 12.35 -12.63 -11.73
C ASP A 105 13.35 -13.35 -10.81
N GLY A 106 13.78 -12.69 -9.73
CA GLY A 106 14.85 -13.15 -8.85
C GLY A 106 14.37 -13.97 -7.64
N ILE A 107 13.07 -13.95 -7.36
CA ILE A 107 12.47 -14.59 -6.18
C ILE A 107 11.58 -15.74 -6.62
N ASN A 108 11.96 -16.95 -6.26
CA ASN A 108 11.10 -18.12 -6.46
C ASN A 108 9.88 -18.05 -5.52
N GLY A 109 8.68 -17.99 -6.12
CA GLY A 109 7.39 -18.03 -5.44
C GLY A 109 6.56 -19.27 -5.78
N ALA A 110 7.18 -20.36 -6.23
CA ALA A 110 6.51 -21.59 -6.63
C ALA A 110 5.40 -22.03 -5.64
N PRO A 111 4.23 -22.48 -6.07
CA PRO A 111 3.85 -22.72 -7.46
C PRO A 111 3.26 -21.47 -8.14
N ASN A 112 3.51 -20.26 -7.63
CA ASN A 112 2.92 -19.03 -8.18
C ASN A 112 3.85 -18.23 -9.11
N GLY A 113 4.96 -18.83 -9.58
CA GLY A 113 5.90 -18.22 -10.51
C GLY A 113 7.10 -17.55 -9.84
N GLN A 114 7.80 -16.72 -10.62
CA GLN A 114 8.92 -15.89 -10.17
C GLN A 114 8.46 -14.46 -9.91
N PHE A 115 9.10 -13.80 -8.95
CA PHE A 115 8.79 -12.44 -8.55
C PHE A 115 10.03 -11.56 -8.46
N ASP A 116 9.81 -10.26 -8.50
CA ASP A 116 10.89 -9.27 -8.59
C ASP A 116 11.41 -8.81 -7.23
N PHE A 117 10.48 -8.55 -6.30
CA PHE A 117 10.81 -8.07 -4.96
C PHE A 117 9.72 -8.45 -3.95
N GLY A 118 10.00 -8.18 -2.68
CA GLY A 118 9.05 -8.46 -1.62
C GLY A 118 9.65 -8.21 -0.25
N VAL A 119 9.07 -8.81 0.77
CA VAL A 119 9.65 -8.86 2.12
C VAL A 119 9.45 -10.22 2.74
N SER A 120 10.33 -10.60 3.66
CA SER A 120 10.20 -11.83 4.43
C SER A 120 10.80 -11.67 5.82
N THR A 121 10.32 -12.48 6.76
CA THR A 121 10.95 -12.63 8.07
C THR A 121 12.23 -13.48 8.05
N GLY A 122 12.60 -14.02 6.87
CA GLY A 122 13.83 -14.79 6.67
C GLY A 122 14.51 -14.43 5.34
N ASN A 123 15.53 -15.21 4.97
CA ASN A 123 16.41 -14.92 3.82
C ASN A 123 15.79 -15.21 2.43
N GLY A 124 14.51 -15.55 2.38
CA GLY A 124 13.83 -15.87 1.12
C GLY A 124 12.32 -16.02 1.30
N PHE A 125 11.60 -16.03 0.19
CA PHE A 125 10.16 -16.25 0.19
C PHE A 125 9.84 -17.70 0.58
N GLU A 126 10.56 -18.67 0.02
CA GLU A 126 10.35 -20.10 0.30
C GLU A 126 10.83 -20.61 1.66
N GLY A 127 11.33 -19.72 2.52
CA GLY A 127 12.01 -20.08 3.77
C GLY A 127 11.33 -21.19 4.58
N GLY A 128 12.15 -22.12 5.08
CA GLY A 128 11.79 -23.30 5.89
C GLY A 128 11.46 -23.01 7.36
N GLY A 129 11.05 -24.03 8.11
CA GLY A 129 10.89 -24.01 9.57
C GLY A 129 9.52 -23.58 10.11
N SER A 130 9.33 -23.69 11.43
CA SER A 130 8.15 -23.18 12.14
C SER A 130 8.45 -21.75 12.59
N PRO A 131 7.84 -20.72 11.96
CA PRO A 131 8.11 -19.35 12.34
C PRO A 131 7.42 -19.02 13.66
N SER A 132 8.17 -18.35 14.53
CA SER A 132 7.67 -17.67 15.73
C SER A 132 7.55 -16.16 15.53
N LYS A 133 7.62 -15.70 14.27
CA LYS A 133 7.71 -14.28 13.88
C LYS A 133 6.83 -14.00 12.66
N GLY A 134 6.41 -12.75 12.52
CA GLY A 134 5.55 -12.27 11.43
C GLY A 134 4.33 -11.53 11.97
N LEU A 135 3.34 -11.31 11.11
CA LEU A 135 2.05 -10.74 11.53
C LEU A 135 1.15 -11.87 12.00
N ALA A 136 0.93 -11.93 13.32
CA ALA A 136 -0.03 -12.86 13.92
C ALA A 136 -1.46 -12.58 13.40
N VAL A 137 -2.38 -13.52 13.59
CA VAL A 137 -3.80 -13.31 13.27
C VAL A 137 -4.32 -12.04 13.94
N GLY A 138 -4.99 -11.19 13.16
CA GLY A 138 -5.52 -9.88 13.57
C GLY A 138 -4.48 -8.75 13.59
N ALA A 139 -3.19 -9.04 13.42
CA ALA A 139 -2.16 -8.02 13.37
C ALA A 139 -2.06 -7.38 11.98
N THR A 140 -1.75 -6.08 11.96
CA THR A 140 -1.55 -5.29 10.76
C THR A 140 -0.10 -4.82 10.67
N GLY A 141 0.50 -4.95 9.49
CA GLY A 141 1.82 -4.43 9.16
C GLY A 141 1.74 -3.39 8.04
N ILE A 142 2.58 -2.36 8.15
CA ILE A 142 2.76 -1.34 7.11
C ILE A 142 4.18 -1.45 6.60
N PHE A 143 4.32 -1.60 5.29
CA PHE A 143 5.58 -1.76 4.58
C PHE A 143 5.73 -0.59 3.61
N THR A 144 6.79 0.19 3.78
CA THR A 144 7.05 1.35 2.93
C THR A 144 8.33 1.13 2.16
N PHE A 145 8.25 1.31 0.84
CA PHE A 145 9.36 1.20 -0.08
C PHE A 145 9.63 2.55 -0.73
N SER A 146 10.91 2.92 -0.80
CA SER A 146 11.36 3.98 -1.70
C SER A 146 11.76 3.35 -3.02
N LEU A 147 11.20 3.87 -4.12
CA LEU A 147 11.41 3.38 -5.46
C LEU A 147 12.20 4.41 -6.28
N THR A 148 13.18 3.94 -7.05
CA THR A 148 13.86 4.72 -8.08
C THR A 148 13.79 4.01 -9.42
N GLY A 149 13.65 4.77 -10.50
CA GLY A 149 13.42 4.19 -11.82
C GLY A 149 13.15 5.21 -12.90
N THR A 150 12.38 4.80 -13.91
CA THR A 150 11.95 5.64 -15.03
C THR A 150 10.43 5.63 -15.14
N ASN A 151 9.83 6.75 -15.56
CA ASN A 151 8.37 6.90 -15.73
C ASN A 151 7.57 6.62 -14.44
N LEU A 152 8.16 6.83 -13.27
CA LEU A 152 7.48 6.58 -11.99
C LEU A 152 6.38 7.60 -11.68
N SER A 153 6.25 8.68 -12.47
CA SER A 153 5.16 9.65 -12.35
C SER A 153 3.81 9.11 -12.79
N THR A 154 3.77 8.03 -13.57
CA THR A 154 2.53 7.39 -14.04
C THR A 154 2.23 6.08 -13.33
N LEU A 155 3.09 5.64 -12.41
CA LEU A 155 2.97 4.36 -11.73
C LEU A 155 1.73 4.35 -10.82
N SER A 156 0.94 3.30 -10.94
CA SER A 156 -0.33 3.11 -10.25
C SER A 156 -0.43 1.72 -9.62
N PRO A 157 -1.35 1.51 -8.67
CA PRO A 157 -1.71 0.17 -8.21
C PRO A 157 -2.11 -0.78 -9.33
N ALA A 158 -2.76 -0.27 -10.38
CA ALA A 158 -3.17 -1.09 -11.53
C ALA A 158 -1.97 -1.61 -12.33
N ASP A 159 -0.89 -0.81 -12.44
CA ASP A 159 0.34 -1.25 -13.11
C ASP A 159 0.95 -2.46 -12.36
N PHE A 160 1.00 -2.41 -11.03
CA PHE A 160 1.38 -3.56 -10.20
C PHE A 160 0.48 -4.77 -10.45
N ALA A 161 -0.85 -4.61 -10.46
CA ALA A 161 -1.76 -5.72 -10.72
C ALA A 161 -1.64 -6.32 -12.12
N SER A 162 -1.17 -5.56 -13.10
CA SER A 162 -0.92 -6.05 -14.46
C SER A 162 0.44 -6.72 -14.64
N ALA A 163 1.36 -6.54 -13.67
CA ALA A 163 2.68 -7.15 -13.67
C ALA A 163 2.57 -8.58 -13.10
N LEU A 164 2.36 -9.55 -13.98
CA LEU A 164 2.17 -10.95 -13.60
C LEU A 164 3.51 -11.67 -13.47
N SER A 165 3.57 -12.69 -12.60
CA SER A 165 4.80 -13.47 -12.38
C SER A 165 5.25 -14.21 -13.64
N GLY A 166 6.56 -14.30 -13.83
CA GLY A 166 7.20 -14.93 -14.99
C GLY A 166 7.77 -16.33 -14.74
N GLY A 167 8.13 -17.05 -15.82
CA GLY A 167 8.97 -18.26 -15.79
C GLY A 167 8.32 -19.57 -16.26
N THR A 168 9.11 -20.44 -16.92
CA THR A 168 8.70 -21.78 -17.38
C THR A 168 8.94 -22.85 -16.31
N GLY A 169 7.87 -23.36 -15.70
CA GLY A 169 7.88 -24.49 -14.75
C GLY A 169 6.48 -24.81 -14.21
N ILE A 170 6.28 -25.96 -13.54
CA ILE A 170 4.99 -26.33 -12.94
C ILE A 170 4.66 -25.33 -11.82
N GLY A 171 3.76 -24.39 -12.13
CA GLY A 171 3.44 -23.25 -11.27
C GLY A 171 3.42 -21.90 -12.02
N GLN A 172 2.73 -21.87 -13.16
CA GLN A 172 2.46 -20.66 -13.95
C GLN A 172 1.22 -19.97 -13.36
N GLY A 173 1.40 -19.20 -12.29
CA GLY A 173 0.32 -18.39 -11.73
C GLY A 173 0.26 -17.03 -12.44
N PRO A 174 -0.90 -16.53 -12.88
CA PRO A 174 -1.06 -15.14 -13.33
C PRO A 174 -1.12 -14.19 -12.12
N GLU A 175 -0.21 -14.35 -11.16
CA GLU A 175 -0.30 -13.66 -9.88
C GLU A 175 0.62 -12.45 -9.86
N PHE A 176 0.06 -11.29 -9.51
CA PHE A 176 0.85 -10.09 -9.32
C PHE A 176 1.41 -9.97 -7.89
N PHE A 177 0.79 -10.67 -6.95
CA PHE A 177 1.07 -10.59 -5.53
C PHE A 177 0.79 -11.93 -4.86
N VAL A 178 1.67 -12.38 -3.98
CA VAL A 178 1.44 -13.58 -3.16
C VAL A 178 1.90 -13.33 -1.74
N ALA A 179 1.03 -13.58 -0.76
CA ALA A 179 1.38 -13.62 0.65
C ALA A 179 1.72 -15.05 1.08
N ARG A 180 2.71 -15.20 1.94
CA ARG A 180 3.06 -16.48 2.55
C ARG A 180 2.69 -16.50 4.02
N PHE A 181 2.06 -17.60 4.40
CA PHE A 181 1.69 -17.89 5.77
C PHE A 181 2.37 -19.17 6.25
N ARG A 182 2.73 -19.18 7.54
CA ARG A 182 3.38 -20.32 8.18
C ARG A 182 3.12 -20.33 9.68
N GLY A 183 3.45 -21.44 10.33
CA GLY A 183 3.34 -21.56 11.80
C GLY A 183 1.91 -21.83 12.27
N PHE A 184 1.07 -22.36 11.39
CA PHE A 184 -0.26 -22.83 11.74
C PHE A 184 -0.20 -23.96 12.77
N ASN A 185 -1.28 -24.15 13.53
CA ASN A 185 -1.38 -25.14 14.60
C ASN A 185 -1.18 -26.60 14.10
N ASN A 186 -1.47 -26.86 12.82
CA ASN A 186 -1.23 -28.14 12.15
C ASN A 186 0.20 -28.27 11.57
N ASN A 187 1.11 -27.34 11.88
CA ASN A 187 2.44 -27.19 11.28
C ASN A 187 2.44 -26.92 9.76
N GLY A 188 1.28 -26.57 9.19
CA GLY A 188 1.12 -26.27 7.78
C GLY A 188 1.77 -24.95 7.36
N SER A 189 1.68 -24.70 6.06
CA SER A 189 2.02 -23.43 5.42
C SER A 189 1.05 -23.16 4.29
N ASP A 190 0.90 -21.90 3.93
CA ASP A 190 0.04 -21.47 2.84
C ASP A 190 0.72 -20.38 2.00
N LYS A 191 0.37 -20.34 0.72
CA LYS A 191 0.75 -19.28 -0.23
C LYS A 191 -0.51 -18.84 -0.90
N VAL A 192 -0.86 -17.59 -0.67
CA VAL A 192 -2.18 -17.07 -0.97
C VAL A 192 -2.01 -15.95 -1.99
N PRO A 193 -2.43 -16.16 -3.24
CA PRO A 193 -2.45 -15.10 -4.23
C PRO A 193 -3.35 -13.95 -3.80
N GLY A 194 -2.93 -12.73 -4.14
CA GLY A 194 -3.70 -11.52 -3.93
C GLY A 194 -4.51 -11.15 -5.16
N THR A 195 -5.69 -10.58 -4.93
CA THR A 195 -6.49 -9.90 -5.94
C THR A 195 -6.54 -8.41 -5.65
N LEU A 196 -6.47 -7.56 -6.68
CA LEU A 196 -6.61 -6.11 -6.54
C LEU A 196 -8.04 -5.68 -6.86
N SER A 197 -8.64 -4.90 -5.96
CA SER A 197 -9.86 -4.14 -6.23
C SER A 197 -9.53 -2.65 -6.19
N THR A 198 -9.66 -1.98 -7.33
CA THR A 198 -9.50 -0.53 -7.41
C THR A 198 -10.72 0.14 -6.78
N VAL A 199 -10.52 0.92 -5.72
CA VAL A 199 -11.57 1.79 -5.19
C VAL A 199 -11.49 3.11 -5.97
N PRO A 200 -12.59 3.61 -6.55
CA PRO A 200 -12.58 4.91 -7.20
C PRO A 200 -12.12 5.99 -6.22
N GLU A 201 -11.18 6.83 -6.66
CA GLU A 201 -10.56 7.88 -5.83
C GLU A 201 -11.64 8.75 -5.15
N PRO A 202 -11.54 9.01 -3.82
CA PRO A 202 -12.54 9.76 -3.06
C PRO A 202 -12.83 11.17 -3.58
N SER A 203 -11.93 11.77 -4.36
CA SER A 203 -12.11 13.08 -4.99
C SER A 203 -13.26 13.13 -5.99
N SER A 204 -13.71 11.98 -6.50
CA SER A 204 -14.87 11.85 -7.39
C SER A 204 -16.20 12.10 -6.67
N LEU A 205 -16.26 11.86 -5.35
CA LEU A 205 -17.50 12.03 -4.57
C LEU A 205 -17.73 13.49 -4.15
N VAL A 206 -16.66 14.28 -4.02
CA VAL A 206 -16.75 15.71 -3.68
C VAL A 206 -17.32 16.52 -4.86
N SER A 207 -17.01 16.15 -6.10
CA SER A 207 -17.54 16.80 -7.31
C SER A 207 -19.02 16.47 -7.58
N CYS A 208 -19.54 15.33 -7.15
CA CYS A 208 -20.98 15.03 -7.20
C CYS A 208 -21.79 15.72 -6.10
N GLY A 209 -21.19 16.07 -4.96
CA GLY A 209 -21.87 16.74 -3.85
C GLY A 209 -22.07 18.26 -4.03
N ILE A 210 -21.22 18.94 -4.79
CA ILE A 210 -21.24 20.41 -4.90
C ILE A 210 -22.15 20.89 -6.06
N ALA A 211 -22.38 20.06 -7.09
CA ALA A 211 -23.31 20.39 -8.17
C ALA A 211 -24.80 20.36 -7.74
N GLY A 212 -25.13 19.64 -6.66
CA GLY A 212 -26.52 19.54 -6.15
C GLY A 212 -27.00 20.71 -5.31
N VAL A 213 -26.10 21.49 -4.69
CA VAL A 213 -26.49 22.53 -3.71
C VAL A 213 -26.56 23.94 -4.31
N ILE A 214 -25.88 24.20 -5.43
CA ILE A 214 -25.94 25.52 -6.11
C ILE A 214 -27.20 25.64 -7.00
N GLY A 215 -27.80 24.53 -7.43
CA GLY A 215 -29.00 24.53 -8.28
C GLY A 215 -30.32 24.88 -7.57
N LEU A 216 -30.40 24.77 -6.24
CA LEU A 216 -31.64 25.02 -5.49
C LEU A 216 -31.75 26.45 -4.91
N SER A 217 -30.64 27.18 -4.82
CA SER A 217 -30.64 28.54 -4.23
C SER A 217 -31.09 29.64 -5.20
N PHE A 218 -31.14 29.38 -6.51
CA PHE A 218 -31.64 30.36 -7.49
C PHE A 218 -33.14 30.24 -7.82
N ALA A 219 -33.81 29.15 -7.40
CA ALA A 219 -35.24 28.98 -7.67
C ALA A 219 -36.15 29.65 -6.61
N TRP A 220 -35.65 29.92 -5.40
CA TRP A 220 -36.49 30.42 -4.30
C TRP A 220 -36.56 31.95 -4.19
N CYS A 221 -35.70 32.72 -4.88
CA CYS A 221 -35.76 34.19 -4.82
C CYS A 221 -36.68 34.84 -5.89
N ARG A 222 -37.40 34.07 -6.72
CA ARG A 222 -38.26 34.61 -7.79
C ARG A 222 -39.78 34.57 -7.53
N ARG A 223 -40.23 34.35 -6.29
CA ARG A 223 -41.68 34.39 -5.94
C ARG A 223 -42.03 35.36 -4.81
N LYS A 224 -41.57 36.61 -4.84
CA LYS A 224 -42.21 37.70 -4.09
C LYS A 224 -42.05 39.04 -4.80
N LYS A 225 -42.74 39.23 -5.92
CA LYS A 225 -43.13 40.55 -6.46
C LYS A 225 -44.19 40.35 -7.53
N LEU A 226 -45.45 40.20 -7.09
CA LEU A 226 -46.67 40.48 -7.85
C LEU A 226 -47.86 40.24 -6.93
N ALA A 227 -48.19 41.27 -6.15
CA ALA A 227 -49.51 41.49 -5.58
C ALA A 227 -49.64 43.00 -5.35
N THR A 228 -50.21 43.68 -6.34
CA THR A 228 -50.73 45.04 -6.22
C THR A 228 -52.21 44.94 -6.58
N ALA A 229 -53.07 45.19 -5.59
CA ALA A 229 -54.40 45.75 -5.69
C ALA A 229 -54.83 46.14 -4.27
#